data_AF-A0A1G5HYY0-F1
#
_entry.id   AF-A0A1G5HYY0-F1
#
_cell.length_a   1.000
_cell.length_b   1.000
_cell.length_c   1.000
_cell.angle_alpha   90.00
_cell.angle_beta   90.00
_cell.angle_gamma   90.00
#
_symmetry.space_group_name_H-M   'P 1'
#
loop_
_entity.id
_entity.type
_entity.pdbx_description
1 polymer ?
#
loop_
_entity_poly.entity_id
_entity_poly.type
_entity_poly.pdbx_seq_one_letter_code
_entity_poly.pdbx_strand_id
1 'polypeptide(L)'
;MKKVVRFPKKKCTDHLGNEFPSIKEMCSHWGIQPETYTRRIKVYHLSIEEALTRPVKPNGGQACRDHQGTRFRSRTLMCEHWNMDRKLFEYRISHGWSLEDALTKPRRGA
;
A
#
# COMPACT_ATOMS: atom_id res chain seq x y z
N MET A 1 -11.41 26.18 25.80
CA MET A 1 -10.13 25.42 25.75
C MET A 1 -10.44 23.94 25.90
N LYS A 2 -10.22 23.10 24.88
CA LYS A 2 -10.44 21.64 25.00
C LYS A 2 -9.23 21.03 25.72
N LYS A 3 -9.43 20.49 26.92
CA LYS A 3 -8.38 19.72 27.62
C LYS A 3 -8.08 18.47 26.80
N VAL A 4 -6.88 18.37 26.24
CA VAL A 4 -6.41 17.14 25.59
C VAL A 4 -6.01 16.18 26.69
N VAL A 5 -6.88 15.23 27.03
CA VAL A 5 -6.55 14.13 27.94
C VAL A 5 -5.56 13.21 27.23
N ARG A 6 -4.30 13.19 27.67
CA ARG A 6 -3.28 12.27 27.16
C ARG A 6 -3.31 10.99 27.98
N PHE A 7 -3.74 9.89 27.37
CA PHE A 7 -3.61 8.57 27.98
C PHE A 7 -2.14 8.12 27.98
N PRO A 8 -1.66 7.44 29.04
CA PRO A 8 -0.29 6.96 29.11
C PRO A 8 -0.03 5.94 27.99
N LYS A 9 1.08 6.11 27.27
CA LYS A 9 1.51 5.17 26.23
C LYS A 9 2.01 3.88 26.90
N LYS A 10 1.60 2.72 26.39
CA LYS A 10 2.13 1.42 26.86
C LYS A 10 3.56 1.24 26.35
N LYS A 11 4.49 0.98 27.27
CA LYS A 11 5.87 0.58 26.94
C LYS A 11 5.89 -0.72 26.15
N CYS A 12 6.90 -0.92 25.32
CA CYS A 12 7.10 -2.14 24.55
C CYS A 12 8.59 -2.39 24.32
N THR A 13 8.92 -3.63 23.97
CA THR A 13 10.29 -4.08 23.71
C THR A 13 10.37 -4.63 22.28
N ASP A 14 11.46 -4.36 21.58
CA ASP A 14 11.73 -4.97 20.29
C ASP A 14 12.33 -6.39 20.43
N HIS A 15 12.70 -7.00 19.29
CA HIS A 15 13.29 -8.33 19.25
C HIS A 15 14.75 -8.40 19.74
N LEU A 16 15.40 -7.25 19.96
CA LEU A 16 16.77 -7.15 20.46
C LEU A 16 16.82 -6.82 21.96
N GLY A 17 15.66 -6.64 22.60
CA GLY A 17 15.56 -6.28 24.02
C GLY A 17 15.56 -4.77 24.29
N ASN A 18 15.51 -3.92 23.25
CA ASN A 18 15.45 -2.47 23.44
C ASN A 18 14.06 -2.05 23.92
N GLU A 19 14.00 -1.28 25.00
CA GLU A 19 12.75 -0.75 25.54
C GLU A 19 12.38 0.60 24.90
N PHE A 20 11.12 0.74 24.50
CA PHE A 20 10.55 1.96 23.96
C PHE A 20 9.35 2.39 24.80
N PRO A 21 9.12 3.70 24.95
CA PRO A 21 7.96 4.21 25.69
C PRO A 21 6.65 3.98 24.94
N SER A 22 6.70 3.62 23.65
CA SER A 22 5.52 3.23 22.87
C SER A 22 5.85 2.48 21.57
N ILE A 23 4.86 1.74 21.07
CA ILE A 23 4.92 1.10 19.74
C ILE A 23 5.24 2.11 18.65
N LYS A 24 4.71 3.35 18.74
CA LYS A 24 4.99 4.40 17.74
C LYS A 24 6.47 4.75 17.69
N GLU A 25 7.12 4.84 18.85
CA GLU A 25 8.53 5.19 18.94
C GLU A 25 9.43 4.02 18.53
N MET A 26 9.07 2.79 18.90
CA MET A 26 9.70 1.57 18.38
C MET A 26 9.59 1.50 16.85
N CYS A 27 8.40 1.69 16.29
CA CYS A 27 8.19 1.67 14.84
C CYS A 27 8.99 2.78 14.13
N SER A 28 9.05 3.97 14.72
CA SER A 28 9.85 5.08 14.19
C SER A 28 11.35 4.77 14.17
N HIS A 29 11.86 4.10 15.21
CA HIS A 29 13.25 3.65 15.28
C HIS A 29 13.58 2.66 14.15
N TRP A 30 12.68 1.71 13.88
CA TRP A 30 12.83 0.70 12.83
C TRP A 30 12.38 1.17 11.43
N GLY A 31 12.01 2.44 11.26
CA GLY A 31 11.61 2.99 9.96
C GLY A 31 10.31 2.42 9.39
N ILE A 32 9.41 1.90 10.23
CA ILE A 32 8.13 1.30 9.80
C ILE A 32 6.94 2.12 10.32
N GLN A 33 5.83 2.10 9.57
CA GLN A 33 4.58 2.73 10.04
C GLN A 33 3.90 1.88 11.15
N PRO A 34 3.37 2.50 12.22
CA PRO A 34 2.69 1.78 13.29
C PRO A 34 1.50 0.92 12.82
N GLU A 35 0.74 1.35 11.80
CA GLU A 35 -0.34 0.52 11.24
C GLU A 35 0.21 -0.73 10.55
N THR A 36 1.36 -0.61 9.88
CA THR A 36 2.00 -1.75 9.20
C THR A 36 2.48 -2.77 10.23
N TYR A 37 3.16 -2.32 11.30
CA TYR A 37 3.54 -3.19 12.41
C TYR A 37 2.31 -3.86 13.05
N THR A 38 1.28 -3.08 13.38
CA THR A 38 0.05 -3.60 14.01
C THR A 38 -0.63 -4.67 13.16
N ARG A 39 -0.71 -4.46 11.84
CA ARG A 39 -1.27 -5.45 10.91
C ARG A 39 -0.40 -6.71 10.82
N ARG A 40 0.93 -6.55 10.77
CA ARG A 40 1.88 -7.68 10.75
C ARG A 40 1.74 -8.56 12.00
N ILE A 41 1.57 -7.97 13.18
CA ILE A 41 1.37 -8.71 14.42
C ILE A 41 -0.03 -9.32 14.52
N LYS A 42 -1.09 -8.52 14.29
CA LYS A 42 -2.47 -8.92 14.61
C LYS A 42 -3.17 -9.73 13.52
N VAL A 43 -2.82 -9.48 12.26
CA VAL A 43 -3.52 -10.06 11.10
C VAL A 43 -2.65 -11.13 10.44
N TYR A 44 -1.34 -10.87 10.31
CA TYR A 44 -0.42 -11.82 9.67
C TYR A 44 0.31 -12.72 10.68
N HIS A 45 0.14 -12.46 11.98
CA HIS A 45 0.73 -13.23 13.07
C HIS A 45 2.25 -13.42 12.93
N LEU A 46 2.95 -12.39 12.41
CA LEU A 46 4.40 -12.39 12.30
C LEU A 46 5.06 -12.20 13.67
N SER A 47 6.32 -12.63 13.78
CA SER A 47 7.13 -12.33 14.96
C SER A 47 7.42 -10.82 15.06
N ILE A 48 7.83 -10.33 16.24
CA ILE A 48 8.24 -8.93 16.44
C ILE A 48 9.39 -8.57 15.50
N GLU A 49 10.36 -9.47 15.35
CA GLU A 49 11.49 -9.33 14.42
C GLU A 49 10.99 -9.13 12.98
N GLU A 50 10.23 -10.09 12.45
CA GLU A 50 9.69 -10.00 11.09
C GLU A 50 8.80 -8.77 10.89
N ALA A 51 8.03 -8.42 11.92
CA ALA A 51 7.15 -7.27 11.87
C ALA A 51 7.93 -5.95 11.70
N LEU A 52 9.11 -5.84 12.30
CA LEU A 52 9.97 -4.65 12.26
C LEU A 52 10.93 -4.65 11.07
N THR A 53 11.45 -5.79 10.65
CA THR A 53 12.57 -5.87 9.69
C THR A 53 12.15 -6.18 8.25
N ARG A 54 11.00 -6.83 8.02
CA ARG A 54 10.59 -7.17 6.64
C ARG A 54 10.36 -5.90 5.81
N PRO A 55 10.90 -5.80 4.58
CA PRO A 55 10.69 -4.64 3.73
C PRO A 55 9.20 -4.35 3.48
N VAL A 56 8.83 -3.07 3.52
CA VAL A 56 7.48 -2.62 3.15
C VAL A 56 7.46 -2.42 1.64
N LYS A 57 6.50 -3.05 0.95
CA LYS A 57 6.30 -2.78 -0.48
C LYS A 57 5.90 -1.30 -0.65
N PRO A 58 6.45 -0.58 -1.64
CA PRO A 58 6.08 0.80 -1.87
C PRO A 58 4.57 0.93 -2.03
N ASN A 59 4.00 1.92 -1.34
CA ASN A 59 2.59 2.27 -1.48
C ASN A 59 2.39 3.07 -2.77
N GLY A 60 1.22 2.92 -3.39
CA GLY A 60 0.94 3.51 -4.70
C GLY A 60 1.41 2.56 -5.80
N GLY A 61 0.49 2.17 -6.69
CA GLY A 61 0.75 1.15 -7.71
C GLY A 61 1.94 1.46 -8.62
N GLN A 62 2.23 0.55 -9.54
CA GLN A 62 3.34 0.76 -10.48
C GLN A 62 3.04 1.91 -11.43
N ALA A 63 3.93 2.91 -11.46
CA ALA A 63 3.84 4.03 -12.40
C ALA A 63 3.83 3.51 -13.84
N CYS A 64 3.00 4.12 -14.69
CA CYS A 64 2.80 3.69 -16.06
C CYS A 64 2.52 4.88 -16.97
N ARG A 65 2.52 4.62 -18.28
CA ARG A 65 2.04 5.55 -19.30
C ARG A 65 0.86 4.94 -20.03
N ASP A 66 -0.05 5.77 -20.52
CA ASP A 66 -1.09 5.34 -21.46
C ASP A 66 -0.56 5.32 -22.92
N HIS A 67 -1.45 5.04 -23.87
CA HIS A 67 -1.11 5.00 -25.30
C HIS A 67 -0.79 6.40 -25.89
N GLN A 68 -1.12 7.48 -25.18
CA GLN A 68 -0.78 8.87 -25.57
C GLN A 68 0.52 9.36 -24.91
N GLY A 69 1.15 8.54 -24.06
CA GLY A 69 2.37 8.87 -23.34
C GLY A 69 2.15 9.61 -22.02
N THR A 70 0.90 9.86 -21.61
CA THR A 70 0.53 10.50 -20.35
C THR A 70 0.97 9.63 -19.17
N ARG A 71 1.64 10.22 -18.17
CA ARG A 71 2.18 9.50 -17.01
C ARG A 71 1.15 9.41 -15.89
N PHE A 72 1.01 8.22 -15.31
CA PHE A 72 0.18 7.97 -14.14
C PHE A 72 1.00 7.32 -13.03
N ARG A 73 0.65 7.64 -11.78
CA ARG A 73 1.31 7.05 -10.60
C ARG A 73 0.96 5.57 -10.39
N SER A 74 -0.15 5.11 -10.98
CA SER A 74 -0.55 3.71 -10.94
C SER A 74 -1.42 3.39 -12.14
N ARG A 75 -1.44 2.12 -12.54
CA ARG A 75 -2.35 1.68 -13.58
C ARG A 75 -3.84 1.80 -13.19
N THR A 76 -4.17 1.80 -11.89
CA THR A 76 -5.53 2.10 -11.40
C THR A 76 -5.94 3.51 -11.80
N LEU A 77 -5.10 4.52 -11.53
CA LEU A 77 -5.39 5.90 -11.93
C LEU A 77 -5.52 6.05 -13.46
N MET A 78 -4.68 5.32 -14.20
CA MET A 78 -4.78 5.31 -15.66
C MET A 78 -6.12 4.72 -16.13
N CYS A 79 -6.56 3.60 -15.53
CA CYS A 79 -7.85 3.00 -15.87
C CYS A 79 -9.01 3.95 -15.52
N GLU A 80 -8.98 4.57 -14.33
CA GLU A 80 -9.97 5.57 -13.90
C GLU A 80 -10.07 6.76 -14.87
N HIS A 81 -8.93 7.29 -15.34
CA HIS A 81 -8.89 8.37 -16.31
C HIS A 81 -9.61 8.03 -17.62
N TRP A 82 -9.48 6.78 -18.07
CA TRP A 82 -10.12 6.26 -19.27
C TRP A 82 -11.51 5.64 -19.02
N ASN A 83 -12.06 5.81 -17.81
CA ASN A 83 -13.30 5.18 -17.35
C ASN A 83 -13.34 3.66 -17.60
N MET A 84 -12.19 3.01 -17.45
CA MET A 84 -11.97 1.59 -17.69
C MET A 84 -11.92 0.83 -16.37
N ASP A 85 -12.57 -0.34 -16.31
CA ASP A 85 -12.42 -1.23 -15.16
C ASP A 85 -11.00 -1.80 -15.11
N ARG A 86 -10.39 -1.76 -13.93
CA ARG A 86 -9.00 -2.19 -13.72
C ARG A 86 -8.81 -3.68 -14.06
N LYS A 87 -9.75 -4.54 -13.68
CA LYS A 87 -9.66 -5.99 -13.91
C LYS A 87 -9.81 -6.31 -15.39
N LEU A 88 -10.76 -5.66 -16.07
CA LEU A 88 -10.94 -5.81 -17.51
C LEU A 88 -9.70 -5.34 -18.29
N PHE A 89 -9.13 -4.21 -17.91
CA PHE A 89 -7.86 -3.74 -18.49
C PHE A 89 -6.74 -4.78 -18.30
N GLU A 90 -6.55 -5.30 -17.08
CA GLU A 90 -5.51 -6.31 -16.80
C GLU A 90 -5.71 -7.59 -17.62
N TYR A 91 -6.96 -8.05 -17.74
CA TYR A 91 -7.33 -9.16 -18.60
C TYR A 91 -6.95 -8.90 -20.06
N ARG A 92 -7.31 -7.74 -20.61
CA ARG A 92 -6.98 -7.40 -22.01
C ARG A 92 -5.47 -7.39 -22.26
N ILE A 93 -4.70 -6.75 -21.37
CA ILE A 93 -3.24 -6.71 -21.49
C ILE A 93 -2.62 -8.10 -21.38
N SER A 94 -3.09 -8.95 -20.45
CA SER A 94 -2.56 -10.32 -20.32
C SER A 94 -2.92 -11.21 -21.52
N HIS A 95 -3.94 -10.84 -22.29
CA HIS A 95 -4.36 -11.50 -23.53
C HIS A 95 -3.83 -10.81 -24.79
N GLY A 96 -2.79 -9.98 -24.65
CA GLY A 96 -2.06 -9.41 -25.79
C GLY A 96 -2.75 -8.24 -26.49
N TRP A 97 -3.76 -7.62 -25.88
CA TRP A 97 -4.36 -6.41 -26.44
C TRP A 97 -3.37 -5.26 -26.41
N SER A 98 -3.46 -4.36 -27.39
CA SER A 98 -2.73 -3.10 -27.35
C SER A 98 -3.19 -2.24 -26.16
N LEU A 99 -2.31 -1.35 -25.70
CA LEU A 99 -2.62 -0.46 -24.57
C LEU A 99 -3.80 0.47 -24.89
N GLU A 100 -3.89 0.92 -26.13
CA GLU A 100 -5.02 1.70 -26.64
C GLU A 100 -6.31 0.89 -26.58
N ASP A 101 -6.35 -0.27 -27.22
CA ASP A 101 -7.54 -1.13 -27.24
C ASP A 101 -7.98 -1.54 -25.84
N ALA A 102 -7.02 -1.78 -24.94
CA ALA A 102 -7.29 -2.13 -23.56
C ALA A 102 -8.02 -1.01 -22.81
N LEU A 103 -7.72 0.25 -23.12
CA LEU A 103 -8.26 1.44 -22.46
C LEU A 103 -9.51 2.01 -23.15
N THR A 104 -9.68 1.81 -24.45
CA THR A 104 -10.72 2.53 -25.22
C THR A 104 -11.88 1.65 -25.68
N LYS A 105 -11.67 0.35 -25.91
CA LYS A 105 -12.74 -0.51 -26.43
C LYS A 105 -13.79 -0.82 -25.35
N PRO A 106 -15.09 -0.82 -25.69
CA PRO A 106 -16.15 -1.13 -24.73
C PRO A 106 -16.09 -2.60 -24.28
N ARG A 107 -16.69 -2.89 -23.13
CA ARG A 107 -16.88 -4.27 -22.66
C ARG A 107 -17.82 -4.98 -23.63
N ARG A 108 -17.51 -6.22 -24.04
CA ARG A 108 -18.43 -7.00 -24.89
C ARG A 108 -19.77 -7.14 -24.16
N GLY A 109 -20.86 -6.71 -24.80
CA GLY A 109 -22.22 -6.74 -24.26
C GLY A 109 -22.65 -5.52 -23.44
N ALA A 110 -21.88 -4.42 -23.46
CA ALA A 110 -22.29 -3.10 -22.96
C ALA A 110 -22.89 -2.22 -24.05
#